data_AF-R0EUF6-F1
#
_entry.id   AF-R0EUF6-F1
#
_cell.length_a   1.000
_cell.length_b   1.000
_cell.length_c   1.000
_cell.angle_alpha   90.00
_cell.angle_beta   90.00
_cell.angle_gamma   90.00
#
_symmetry.space_group_name_H-M   'P 1'
#
loop_
_entity.id
_entity.type
_entity.pdbx_description
1 polymer ?
#
loop_
_entity_poly.entity_id
_entity_poly.type
_entity_poly.pdbx_seq_one_letter_code
_entity_poly.pdbx_strand_id
1 'polypeptide(L)' 'MSENTKVEAKRVFIGAECNRVVNNVSWGASGLVSFGAQNVFAVFSPKTAQIITTLPGHKAYVNCTHWLPSAKFAFKGWN' A
#
# COMPACT_ATOMS: atom_id res chain seq x y z
N MET A 1 29.77 -31.10 12.14
CA MET A 1 29.45 -30.26 10.97
C MET A 1 28.00 -29.82 11.15
N SER A 2 27.75 -28.52 11.36
CA SER A 2 26.40 -28.00 11.62
C SER A 2 25.68 -27.84 10.28
N GLU A 3 24.65 -28.64 10.03
CA GLU A 3 23.76 -28.48 8.87
C GLU A 3 23.07 -27.13 8.95
N ASN A 4 23.30 -26.30 7.92
CA ASN A 4 22.71 -24.97 7.82
C ASN A 4 21.31 -25.12 7.21
N THR A 5 20.33 -25.52 8.02
CA THR A 5 18.95 -25.73 7.57
C THR A 5 18.33 -24.39 7.19
N LYS A 6 17.96 -24.25 5.91
CA LYS A 6 17.34 -23.03 5.38
C LYS A 6 15.88 -22.98 5.82
N VAL A 7 15.54 -22.04 6.70
CA VAL A 7 14.17 -21.85 7.19
C VAL A 7 13.48 -20.76 6.37
N GLU A 8 12.34 -21.08 5.75
CA GLU A 8 11.53 -20.12 4.97
C GLU A 8 10.28 -19.71 5.77
N ALA A 9 10.04 -18.40 5.87
CA ALA A 9 8.85 -17.85 6.50
C ALA A 9 7.89 -17.28 5.44
N LYS A 10 6.66 -17.81 5.40
CA LYS A 10 5.58 -17.30 4.54
C LYS A 10 4.74 -16.28 5.30
N ARG A 11 4.56 -15.08 4.72
CA ARG A 11 3.55 -14.13 5.21
C ARG A 11 2.16 -14.61 4.83
N VAL A 12 1.30 -14.78 5.83
CA VAL A 12 -0.09 -15.24 5.65
C VAL A 12 -1.08 -14.07 5.67
N PHE A 13 -0.77 -13.04 6.46
CA PHE A 13 -1.63 -11.88 6.63
C PHE A 13 -0.81 -10.64 6.96
N ILE A 14 -1.29 -9.47 6.52
CA ILE A 14 -0.77 -8.16 6.90
C ILE A 14 -1.97 -7.35 7.39
N GLY A 15 -1.93 -6.97 8.67
CA GLY A 15 -2.84 -6.00 9.26
C GLY A 15 -2.14 -4.65 9.34
N ALA A 16 -2.81 -3.59 8.87
CA ALA A 16 -2.32 -2.22 9.04
C ALA A 16 -3.51 -1.30 9.31
N GLU A 17 -3.32 -0.36 10.23
CA GLU A 17 -4.33 0.61 10.62
C GLU A 17 -4.09 1.93 9.87
N CYS A 18 -5.16 2.62 9.51
CA CYS A 18 -5.05 3.92 8.87
C CYS A 18 -4.75 5.01 9.91
N ASN A 19 -3.79 5.88 9.60
CA ASN A 19 -3.56 7.07 10.41
C ASN A 19 -4.83 7.93 10.46
N ARG A 20 -5.08 8.54 11.63
CA ARG A 20 -6.21 9.46 11.85
C ARG A 20 -5.92 10.85 11.28
N VAL A 21 -5.69 10.91 9.96
CA VAL A 21 -5.44 12.13 9.18
C VAL A 21 -6.37 12.20 7.97
N VAL A 22 -6.83 13.41 7.67
CA VAL A 22 -7.72 13.70 6.54
C VAL A 22 -6.95 13.50 5.22
N ASN A 23 -7.61 12.99 4.17
CA ASN A 23 -7.03 12.73 2.85
C ASN A 23 -5.87 11.71 2.82
N ASN A 24 -5.81 10.82 3.82
CA ASN A 24 -4.79 9.78 3.86
C ASN A 24 -5.12 8.53 3.02
N VAL A 25 -6.30 8.50 2.39
CA VAL A 25 -6.76 7.39 1.54
C VAL A 25 -6.94 7.87 0.11
N SER A 26 -6.45 7.10 -0.86
CA SER A 26 -6.65 7.38 -2.29
C SER A 26 -6.95 6.10 -3.07
N TRP A 27 -7.84 6.23 -4.05
CA TRP A 27 -8.17 5.16 -5.00
C TRP A 27 -7.29 5.25 -6.24
N GLY A 28 -6.71 4.12 -6.64
CA GLY A 28 -5.99 3.99 -7.90
C GLY A 28 -6.91 3.49 -9.01
N ALA A 29 -6.60 3.86 -10.26
CA ALA A 29 -7.32 3.39 -11.45
C ALA A 29 -7.29 1.85 -11.62
N SER A 30 -6.34 1.16 -10.98
CA SER A 30 -6.25 -0.30 -10.93
C SER A 30 -7.30 -0.95 -10.02
N GLY A 31 -8.12 -0.18 -9.31
CA GLY A 31 -9.07 -0.67 -8.30
C GLY A 31 -8.42 -1.01 -6.96
N LEU A 32 -7.18 -0.57 -6.75
CA LEU A 32 -6.45 -0.68 -5.49
C LEU A 32 -6.66 0.59 -4.66
N VAL A 33 -6.65 0.42 -3.34
CA VAL A 33 -6.70 1.51 -2.36
C VAL A 33 -5.32 1.68 -1.78
N SER A 34 -4.88 2.92 -1.60
CA SER A 34 -3.72 3.21 -0.78
C SER A 34 -4.11 3.96 0.48
N PHE A 35 -3.42 3.67 1.58
CA PHE A 35 -3.50 4.48 2.79
C PHE A 35 -2.19 4.52 3.57
N GLY A 36 -1.97 5.60 4.32
CA GLY A 36 -0.85 5.70 5.24
C GLY A 36 -1.13 4.96 6.55
N ALA A 37 -0.19 4.13 6.99
CA ALA A 37 -0.21 3.43 8.26
C ALA A 37 1.08 3.75 9.04
N GLN A 38 0.97 4.55 10.08
CA GLN A 38 2.08 5.21 10.76
C GLN A 38 3.06 5.88 9.79
N ASN A 39 4.29 5.37 9.69
CA ASN A 39 5.37 5.84 8.84
C ASN A 39 5.53 5.01 7.55
N VAL A 40 4.56 4.14 7.25
CA VAL A 40 4.55 3.32 6.06
C VAL A 40 3.31 3.59 5.21
N PHE A 41 3.39 3.20 3.95
CA PHE A 41 2.29 3.23 3.02
C PHE A 41 1.80 1.79 2.77
N ALA A 42 0.50 1.56 2.84
CA ALA A 42 -0.11 0.26 2.57
C ALA A 42 -0.95 0.30 1.30
N VAL A 43 -0.82 -0.74 0.47
CA VAL A 43 -1.68 -0.98 -0.69
C VAL A 43 -2.66 -2.09 -0.36
N PHE A 44 -3.94 -1.78 -0.48
CA PHE A 44 -5.05 -2.67 -0.18
C PHE A 44 -5.85 -3.02 -1.43
N SER A 45 -6.23 -4.29 -1.54
CA SER A 45 -7.13 -4.81 -2.56
C SER A 45 -8.50 -5.05 -1.96
N PRO A 46 -9.52 -4.25 -2.32
CA PRO A 46 -10.90 -4.49 -1.87
C PRO A 46 -11.47 -5.83 -2.36
N LYS A 47 -11.02 -6.30 -3.54
CA LYS A 47 -11.50 -7.55 -4.14
C LYS A 47 -11.12 -8.79 -3.32
N THR A 48 -9.93 -8.78 -2.74
CA THR A 48 -9.41 -9.90 -1.94
C THR A 48 -9.44 -9.61 -0.44
N ALA A 49 -9.90 -8.42 -0.04
CA ALA A 49 -9.90 -7.92 1.33
C ALA A 49 -8.52 -8.02 2.02
N GLN A 50 -7.44 -7.81 1.27
CA GLN A 50 -6.07 -8.01 1.76
C GLN A 50 -5.16 -6.83 1.43
N ILE A 51 -4.21 -6.57 2.33
CA ILE A 51 -3.08 -5.68 2.06
C ILE A 51 -2.09 -6.45 1.20
N ILE A 52 -1.90 -5.97 -0.04
CA ILE A 52 -0.97 -6.56 -1.01
C ILE A 52 0.46 -6.34 -0.57
N THR A 53 0.77 -5.10 -0.15
CA THR A 53 2.13 -4.73 0.22
C THR A 53 2.14 -3.52 1.15
N THR A 54 3.21 -3.41 1.91
CA THR A 54 3.57 -2.23 2.68
C THR A 54 4.91 -1.72 2.19
N LEU A 55 4.98 -0.41 1.94
CA LEU A 55 6.18 0.28 1.48
C LEU A 55 6.71 1.13 2.63
N PRO A 56 7.74 0.64 3.36
CA PRO A 56 8.45 1.45 4.35
C PRO A 56 9.39 2.43 3.67
N GLY A 57 9.66 3.57 4.32
CA GLY A 57 10.65 4.54 3.83
C GLY A 57 10.55 5.91 4.49
N HIS A 58 9.38 6.29 4.99
CA HIS A 58 9.22 7.55 5.69
C HIS A 58 9.74 7.45 7.13
N LYS A 59 10.44 8.49 7.60
CA LYS A 59 10.90 8.61 8.99
C LYS A 59 9.83 9.19 9.92
N ALA A 60 8.81 9.83 9.34
CA ALA A 60 7.70 10.46 10.03
C ALA A 60 6.37 9.89 9.52
N TYR A 61 5.27 10.30 10.16
CA TYR A 61 3.93 9.87 9.79
C TYR A 61 3.57 10.26 8.36
N VAL A 62 2.93 9.33 7.65
CA VAL A 62 2.32 9.60 6.34
C VAL A 62 1.03 10.39 6.57
N ASN A 63 0.99 11.60 6.00
CA ASN A 63 -0.13 12.53 6.16
C ASN A 63 -1.14 12.47 5.01
N CYS A 64 -0.69 12.10 3.80
CA CYS A 64 -1.53 12.01 2.62
C CYS A 64 -1.00 10.95 1.67
N THR A 65 -1.91 10.35 0.90
CA THR A 65 -1.54 9.45 -0.20
C THR A 65 -2.32 9.85 -1.43
N HIS A 66 -1.67 9.82 -2.61
CA HIS A 66 -2.33 10.11 -3.87
C HIS A 66 -1.82 9.17 -4.95
N TRP A 67 -2.75 8.51 -5.65
CA TRP A 67 -2.38 7.69 -6.79
C TRP A 67 -2.10 8.59 -7.99
N LEU A 68 -0.88 8.49 -8.53
CA LEU A 68 -0.57 9.16 -9.78
C LEU A 68 -1.28 8.45 -10.95
N PRO A 69 -1.91 9.20 -11.87
CA PRO A 69 -2.41 8.62 -13.10
C PRO A 69 -1.21 8.07 -13.88
N SER A 70 -1.18 6.76 -14.11
CA SER A 70 -0.23 6.18 -15.06
C SER A 70 -0.56 6.73 -16.45
N ALA A 71 0.46 7.04 -17.27
CA ALA A 71 0.28 7.55 -18.63
C ALA A 71 -0.65 6.69 -19.51
N LYS A 72 -0.87 5.41 -19.15
CA LYS A 72 -1.87 4.53 -19.79
C LYS A 72 -3.33 4.98 -19.59
N PHE A 73 -3.61 5.83 -18.61
CA PHE A 73 -4.94 6.33 -18.26
C PHE A 73 -5.01 7.87 -18.18
N ALA A 74 -3.93 8.57 -18.53
CA ALA A 74 -3.76 10.00 -18.25
C ALA A 74 -4.41 10.95 -19.27
N PHE A 75 -5.03 10.48 -20.35
CA PHE A 75 -5.65 11.37 -21.35
C PHE A 75 -7.04 10.90 -21.80
N LYS A 76 -8.03 11.09 -20.94
CA LYS A 76 -9.42 11.32 -21.36
C LYS A 76 -10.08 12.28 -20.36
N GLY A 77 -10.00 13.58 -20.63
CA GLY A 77 -10.62 14.56 -19.75
C GLY A 77 -10.39 16.02 -20.12
N TRP A 78 -10.62 16.38 -21.39
CA TRP A 78 -11.08 17.72 -21.76
C TRP A 78 -11.92 17.60 -23.03
N ASN A 79 -13.23 17.62 -22.87
CA ASN A 79 -14.22 18.02 -23.88
C ASN A 79 -15.24 18.89 -23.16
#